data_AF-A0A9D9RPZ7-F1
#
_entry.id   AF-A0A9D9RPZ7-F1
#
_cell.length_a   1.000
_cell.length_b   1.000
_cell.length_c   1.000
_cell.angle_alpha   90.00
_cell.angle_beta   90.00
_cell.angle_gamma   90.00
#
_symmetry.space_group_name_H-M   'P 1'
#
loop_
_entity.id
_entity.type
_entity.pdbx_description
1 polymer ?
#
loop_
_entity_poly.entity_id
_entity_poly.type
_entity_poly.pdbx_seq_one_letter_code
_entity_poly.pdbx_strand_id
1 'polypeptide(L)' 'YEDLDAEKVIPRFRYIISQHDTDTITNELTRFFIYTDENSWGFYVCPVKREDNQLYLGSEKYYPFEDELNKISFFDGNH' A
#
# COMPACT_ATOMS: atom_id res chain seq x y z
N TYR A 1 10.40 2.79 -8.33
CA TYR A 1 10.44 3.44 -7.02
C TYR A 1 10.99 4.83 -7.21
N GLU A 2 10.39 5.82 -6.56
CA GLU A 2 10.90 7.20 -6.52
C GLU A 2 11.71 7.37 -5.24
N ASP A 3 12.90 7.97 -5.37
CA ASP A 3 13.73 8.35 -4.23
C ASP A 3 13.07 9.53 -3.51
N LEU A 4 12.67 9.31 -2.25
CA LEU A 4 11.97 10.30 -1.46
C LEU A 4 12.49 10.32 -0.03
N ASP A 5 12.70 11.54 0.46
CA ASP A 5 12.94 11.77 1.89
C ASP A 5 11.69 11.37 2.70
N ALA A 6 11.89 10.66 3.81
CA ALA A 6 10.83 10.29 4.75
C ALA A 6 9.98 11.51 5.14
N GLU A 7 10.63 12.65 5.39
CA GLU A 7 9.96 13.90 5.76
C GLU A 7 9.02 14.44 4.68
N LYS A 8 9.22 14.05 3.41
CA LYS A 8 8.34 14.40 2.29
C LYS A 8 7.22 13.38 2.08
N VAL A 9 7.44 12.12 2.47
CA VAL A 9 6.45 11.03 2.37
C VAL A 9 5.42 11.12 3.49
N ILE A 10 5.86 11.30 4.74
CA ILE A 10 4.99 11.32 5.93
C ILE A 10 3.84 12.32 5.83
N PRO A 11 4.00 13.57 5.35
CA PRO A 11 2.90 14.53 5.26
C PRO A 11 1.76 14.06 4.35
N ARG A 12 2.07 13.29 3.30
CA ARG A 12 1.06 12.73 2.38
C ARG A 12 0.25 11.59 3.03
N PHE A 13 0.83 10.93 4.02
CA PHE A 13 0.25 9.81 4.73
C PHE A 13 0.08 10.11 6.22
N ARG A 14 -0.09 11.38 6.62
CA ARG A 14 0.06 11.85 8.01
C ARG A 14 -0.85 11.17 9.04
N TYR A 15 -1.91 10.51 8.58
CA TYR A 15 -2.87 9.75 9.40
C TYR A 15 -2.75 8.22 9.22
N ILE A 16 -1.78 7.77 8.43
CA ILE A 16 -1.63 6.38 7.96
C ILE A 16 -0.23 5.84 8.28
N ILE A 17 0.81 6.64 8.06
CA ILE A 17 2.22 6.27 8.23
C ILE A 17 2.87 7.30 9.15
N SER A 18 3.38 6.85 10.30
CA SER A 18 4.16 7.69 11.20
C SER A 18 5.66 7.65 10.85
N GLN A 19 6.40 8.65 11.35
CA GLN A 19 7.87 8.65 11.23
C GLN A 19 8.49 7.40 11.88
N HIS A 20 7.94 6.95 13.00
CA HIS A 20 8.37 5.73 13.67
C HIS A 20 8.16 4.48 12.78
N ASP A 21 7.07 4.43 12.01
CA ASP A 21 6.82 3.31 11.09
C ASP A 21 7.82 3.24 9.95
N THR A 22 8.30 4.40 9.48
CA THR A 22 9.35 4.48 8.46
C THR A 22 10.74 4.25 9.02
N ASP A 23 11.02 4.73 10.24
CA ASP A 23 12.33 4.59 10.89
C ASP A 23 12.65 3.15 11.26
N THR A 24 11.62 2.36 11.57
CA THR A 24 11.74 0.93 11.90
C THR A 24 11.88 0.01 10.69
N ILE A 25 11.85 0.55 9.46
CA ILE A 25 12.11 -0.25 8.25
C ILE A 25 13.59 -0.58 8.21
N THR A 26 13.92 -1.87 8.33
CA THR A 26 15.29 -2.37 8.16
C THR A 26 15.77 -2.15 6.74
N ASN A 27 17.05 -1.85 6.58
CA ASN A 27 17.67 -1.74 5.26
C ASN A 27 17.49 -3.04 4.45
N GLU A 28 17.29 -2.90 3.15
CA GLU A 28 16.94 -3.93 2.17
C GLU A 28 15.55 -4.56 2.31
N LEU A 29 14.71 -4.06 3.23
CA LEU A 29 13.33 -4.51 3.36
C LEU A 29 12.34 -3.55 2.73
N THR A 30 11.27 -4.13 2.20
CA THR A 30 10.08 -3.41 1.74
C THR A 30 8.95 -3.68 2.73
N ARG A 31 8.36 -2.61 3.26
CA ARG A 31 7.14 -2.65 4.07
C ARG A 31 5.97 -2.18 3.22
N PHE A 32 4.86 -2.89 3.30
CA PHE A 32 3.62 -2.53 2.60
C PHE A 32 2.68 -1.87 3.59
N PHE A 33 2.29 -0.63 3.30
CA PHE A 33 1.27 0.08 4.05
C PHE A 33 -0.07 -0.12 3.36
N ILE A 34 -1.05 -0.59 4.13
CA ILE A 34 -2.41 -0.86 3.65
C ILE A 34 -3.35 0.05 4.42
N TYR A 35 -4.16 0.82 3.72
CA TYR A 35 -5.08 1.76 4.34
C TYR A 35 -6.34 1.95 3.51
N THR A 36 -7.39 2.43 4.17
CA THR A 36 -8.67 2.75 3.52
C THR A 36 -8.89 4.25 3.60
N ASP A 37 -9.66 4.79 2.67
CA ASP A 37 -10.10 6.18 2.68
C ASP A 37 -11.63 6.18 2.83
N GLU A 38 -12.15 7.09 3.66
CA GLU A 38 -13.59 7.14 3.98
C GLU A 38 -14.49 7.38 2.76
N ASN A 39 -13.93 7.91 1.66
CA ASN A 39 -14.62 8.14 0.40
C ASN A 39 -14.35 7.03 -0.63
N SER A 40 -13.60 5.99 -0.27
CA SER A 40 -13.18 4.91 -1.18
C SER A 40 -13.74 3.55 -0.74
N TRP A 41 -14.37 2.81 -1.67
CA TRP A 41 -14.88 1.45 -1.43
C TRP A 41 -13.79 0.40 -1.70
N GLY A 42 -12.69 0.48 -0.96
CA GLY A 42 -11.52 -0.36 -1.15
C GLY A 42 -10.36 0.04 -0.25
N PHE A 43 -9.18 -0.53 -0.53
CA PHE A 43 -7.94 -0.21 0.17
C PHE A 43 -6.82 0.14 -0.81
N TYR A 44 -5.92 1.01 -0.35
CA TYR A 44 -4.69 1.35 -1.03
C TYR A 44 -3.55 0.52 -0.46
N VAL A 45 -2.63 0.12 -1.34
CA VAL A 45 -1.37 -0.53 -0.98
C VAL A 45 -0.23 0.36 -1.46
N CYS A 46 0.60 0.78 -0.51
CA CYS A 46 1.77 1.60 -0.77
C CYS A 46 3.05 0.88 -0.28
N PRO A 47 3.92 0.41 -1.19
CA PRO A 47 5.20 -0.17 -0.81
C PRO A 47 6.23 0.92 -0.49
N VAL A 48 6.87 0.81 0.66
CA VAL A 48 8.00 1.64 1.09
C VAL A 48 9.21 0.73 1.31
N LYS A 49 10.28 0.95 0.55
CA LYS A 49 11.54 0.24 0.68
C LYS A 49 12.56 1.12 1.39
N ARG A 50 13.42 0.52 2.21
CA ARG A 50 14.67 1.15 2.65
C ARG A 50 15.86 0.45 2.00
N GLU A 51 16.74 1.20 1.37
CA GLU A 51 17.98 0.71 0.75
C GLU A 51 19.05 1.78 0.89
N ASP A 52 20.26 1.39 1.26
CA ASP A 52 21.36 2.31 1.59
C ASP A 52 20.96 3.46 2.54
N ASN A 53 20.15 3.16 3.57
CA ASN A 53 19.54 4.12 4.51
C ASN A 53 18.56 5.14 3.89
N GLN A 54 18.33 5.09 2.58
CA GLN A 54 17.38 5.93 1.87
C GLN A 54 16.00 5.25 1.80
N LEU A 55 14.93 6.05 1.87
CA LEU A 55 13.57 5.55 1.64
C LEU A 55 13.17 5.72 0.18
N TYR A 56 12.44 4.72 -0.30
CA TYR A 56 11.95 4.64 -1.66
C TYR A 56 10.47 4.33 -1.65
N LEU A 57 9.68 5.18 -2.30
CA LEU A 57 8.24 4.98 -2.43
C LEU A 57 7.95 4.29 -3.76
N GLY A 58 7.23 3.18 -3.72
CA GLY A 58 6.70 2.59 -4.93
C GLY A 58 5.34 3.15 -5.27
N SER A 59 4.85 2.85 -6.47
CA SER A 59 3.54 3.31 -6.92
C SER A 59 2.44 2.76 -6.02
N GLU A 60 1.62 3.66 -5.50
CA GLU A 60 0.40 3.32 -4.79
C GLU A 60 -0.58 2.61 -5.73
N LYS A 61 -1.23 1.56 -5.22
CA LYS A 61 -2.26 0.82 -5.95
C LYS A 61 -3.54 0.76 -5.14
N TYR A 62 -4.67 1.02 -5.79
CA TYR A 62 -5.99 0.87 -5.21
C TYR A 62 -6.58 -0.51 -5.55
N TYR A 63 -7.22 -1.14 -4.56
CA TYR A 63 -7.94 -2.40 -4.68
C TYR A 63 -9.37 -2.21 -4.15
N PRO A 64 -10.40 -2.25 -5.01
CA PRO A 64 -11.77 -2.14 -4.55
C PRO A 64 -12.19 -3.37 -3.74
N PHE A 65 -13.06 -3.21 -2.74
CA PHE A 65 -13.62 -4.34 -1.98
C PHE A 65 -14.49 -5.24 -2.86
N GLU A 66 -15.16 -4.63 -3.83
CA GLU A 66 -15.82 -5.33 -4.91
C GLU A 66 -14.94 -5.22 -6.15
N ASP A 67 -14.14 -6.25 -6.39
CA ASP A 67 -13.61 -6.54 -7.73
C ASP A 67 -14.10 -7.92 -8.17
N GLU A 68 -14.00 -8.21 -9.47
CA GLU A 68 -14.52 -9.37 -10.23
C GLU A 68 -14.16 -10.79 -9.73
N LEU A 69 -14.09 -11.07 -8.42
CA LEU A 69 -14.08 -12.43 -7.85
C LEU A 69 -15.37 -13.21 -8.18
N ASN A 70 -16.39 -12.55 -8.76
CA ASN A 70 -17.57 -13.15 -9.39
C ASN A 70 -17.33 -13.68 -10.82
N LYS A 71 -16.15 -14.25 -11.12
CA LYS A 71 -15.97 -15.18 -12.25
C LYS A 71 -15.25 -16.46 -11.85
N ILE A 72 -15.50 -16.98 -10.65
CA ILE A 72 -15.49 -18.42 -10.46
C ILE A 72 -16.94 -18.83 -10.36
N SER A 73 -17.54 -19.12 -11.52
CA SER A 73 -18.88 -19.70 -11.61
C SER A 73 -18.83 -21.09 -10.94
N PHE A 74 -19.07 -21.15 -9.62
CA PHE A 74 -19.22 -22.41 -8.89
C PHE A 74 -20.60 -23.07 -9.12
N PHE A 75 -21.47 -22.45 -9.90
CA PHE A 75 -22.73 -23.03 -10.35
C PHE A 75 -22.77 -23.00 -11.89
N ASP A 76 -22.30 -24.07 -12.53
CA ASP A 76 -22.79 -24.43 -13.86
C ASP A 76 -24.12 -25.17 -13.67
N GLY A 77 -25.24 -24.47 -13.84
CA GLY A 77 -26.58 -25.03 -13.67
C GLY A 77 -26.98 -26.09 -14.70
N ASN A 78 -26.15 -27.09 -14.96
CA ASN A 78 -26.51 -28.30 -15.69
C ASN A 78 -27.04 -29.32 -14.69
N HIS A 79 -28.36 -29.37 -14.57
CA HIS A 79 -29.10 -30.49 -14.00
C HIS A 79 -29.70 -31.32 -15.14
#